data_AF-L2FV14-F1
#
_entry.id   AF-L2FV14-F1
#
_cell.length_a   1.000
_cell.length_b   1.000
_cell.length_c   1.000
_cell.angle_alpha   90.00
_cell.angle_beta   90.00
_cell.angle_gamma   90.00
#
_symmetry.space_group_name_H-M   'P 1'
#
loop_
_entity.id
_entity.type
_entity.pdbx_description
1 polymer ?
#
loop_
_entity_poly.entity_id
_entity_poly.type
_entity_poly.pdbx_seq_one_letter_code
_entity_poly.pdbx_strand_id
1 'polypeptide(L)'
;MVGVRGKYKGCETCRARRVKCDNERPYCRKCIDSGRECAGYEREMVFITATIDDGGRCSSHPPRQVSASKKSPKAKAAEQTAPRLAPTEPLTPAWDDLISLSENGVVYSVQIATLHARLQNVLRGEEDRNRFSFPIAFPPYLPIDVETWDNGGDTDLAAQNMISLLPAGNVAGPPDGICAFLFEQNPAYLVTNGITPWGLPQENQDVVKKFGPEQFKYFPNHHFFVRVYRCNADKIILALLHRKATFLSSFEWCTIPWEMHPKSIFDRLFDVIVHLPGIFARVDRTIPFAATLQRRLKAQELLSSCLQVEQQLEEWHTFARSPTLEHPYAYWIEESDDQDAQQVPFANPFADNFAFKDGITAVMFLYYWMTLLLLHRCIESLHHAIFQPVIEDFPNMYPDLPPHLQINLARYQQRREFAARVCRALDFALNTTVQPDLLVAPLATALEFYRELNSSSRDGELEIMWCEGFKLRLASKGQDIANVLQSRQWADLARF
;
A
#
# COMPACT_ATOMS: atom_id res chain seq x y z
N MET A 1 -46.92 55.47 10.27
CA MET A 1 -46.26 54.23 10.71
C MET A 1 -46.25 53.28 9.52
N VAL A 2 -45.15 53.22 8.77
CA VAL A 2 -45.07 52.44 7.51
C VAL A 2 -44.17 51.24 7.76
N GLY A 3 -44.74 50.04 7.70
CA GLY A 3 -44.07 48.79 8.08
C GLY A 3 -42.91 48.45 7.15
N VAL A 4 -41.71 48.30 7.73
CA VAL A 4 -40.54 47.76 7.03
C VAL A 4 -40.84 46.30 6.67
N ARG A 5 -40.96 46.02 5.38
CA ARG A 5 -41.23 44.70 4.82
C ARG A 5 -40.13 43.72 5.27
N GLY A 6 -40.50 42.67 6.01
CA GLY A 6 -39.57 41.74 6.64
C GLY A 6 -38.55 41.12 5.68
N LYS A 7 -37.27 41.14 6.08
CA LYS A 7 -36.12 40.61 5.32
C LYS A 7 -36.30 39.11 5.06
N TYR A 8 -36.30 38.69 3.79
CA TYR A 8 -36.47 37.30 3.36
C TYR A 8 -35.52 36.33 4.10
N LYS A 9 -36.06 35.30 4.76
CA LYS A 9 -35.33 34.37 5.65
C LYS A 9 -34.95 33.01 5.00
N GLY A 10 -35.15 32.85 3.69
CA GLY A 10 -34.84 31.60 2.99
C GLY A 10 -33.35 31.31 2.85
N CYS A 11 -33.01 30.04 2.58
CA CYS A 11 -31.64 29.61 2.32
C CYS A 11 -31.04 30.30 1.08
N GLU A 12 -29.71 30.37 1.01
CA GLU A 12 -29.02 31.07 -0.08
C GLU A 12 -29.31 30.44 -1.45
N THR A 13 -29.42 29.11 -1.53
CA THR A 13 -29.79 28.43 -2.79
C THR A 13 -31.19 28.84 -3.29
N CYS A 14 -32.21 28.87 -2.42
CA CYS A 14 -33.56 29.30 -2.81
C CYS A 14 -33.61 30.80 -3.13
N ARG A 15 -32.82 31.61 -2.43
CA ARG A 15 -32.70 33.06 -2.66
C ARG A 15 -32.06 33.36 -4.01
N ALA A 16 -30.96 32.70 -4.36
CA ALA A 16 -30.31 32.79 -5.65
C ALA A 16 -31.27 32.39 -6.79
N ARG A 17 -32.08 31.36 -6.55
CA ARG A 17 -33.12 30.89 -7.47
C ARG A 17 -34.39 31.76 -7.49
N ARG A 18 -34.52 32.74 -6.60
CA ARG A 18 -35.72 33.58 -6.41
C ARG A 18 -37.02 32.77 -6.20
N VAL A 19 -36.92 31.61 -5.57
CA VAL A 19 -38.07 30.77 -5.21
C VAL A 19 -38.32 30.85 -3.71
N LYS A 20 -39.59 30.79 -3.28
CA LYS A 20 -39.95 30.76 -1.85
C LYS A 20 -39.35 29.52 -1.19
N CYS A 21 -38.55 29.73 -0.14
CA CYS A 21 -37.95 28.70 0.69
C CYS A 21 -38.91 28.27 1.80
N ASP A 22 -38.88 26.99 2.14
CA ASP A 22 -39.73 26.39 3.17
C ASP A 22 -39.12 26.52 4.59
N ASN A 23 -37.90 27.05 4.69
CA ASN A 23 -37.17 27.40 5.94
C ASN A 23 -36.89 26.25 6.92
N GLU A 24 -37.03 24.98 6.51
CA GLU A 24 -36.58 23.83 7.30
C GLU A 24 -35.05 23.82 7.46
N ARG A 25 -34.58 23.48 8.66
CA ARG A 25 -33.14 23.41 9.03
C ARG A 25 -32.78 21.97 9.38
N PRO A 26 -31.59 21.46 9.02
CA PRO A 26 -30.45 22.19 8.43
C PRO A 26 -30.59 22.51 6.93
N TYR A 27 -31.41 21.76 6.19
CA TYR A 27 -31.61 21.92 4.74
C TYR A 27 -33.08 22.07 4.39
N CYS A 28 -33.41 22.87 3.37
CA CYS A 28 -34.80 23.02 2.93
C CYS A 28 -35.22 21.89 1.98
N ARG A 29 -36.46 21.39 2.12
CA ARG A 29 -37.04 20.37 1.22
C ARG A 29 -36.96 20.75 -0.25
N LYS A 30 -37.23 22.01 -0.58
CA LYS A 30 -37.17 22.47 -1.98
C LYS A 30 -35.83 22.29 -2.67
N CYS A 31 -34.73 22.32 -1.91
CA CYS A 31 -33.41 22.02 -2.46
C CYS A 31 -33.22 20.51 -2.61
N ILE A 32 -33.56 19.75 -1.56
CA ILE A 32 -33.50 18.27 -1.53
C ILE A 32 -34.33 17.66 -2.67
N ASP A 33 -35.60 18.02 -2.77
CA ASP A 33 -36.54 17.51 -3.79
C ASP A 33 -36.11 17.91 -5.21
N SER A 34 -35.36 19.01 -5.34
CA SER A 34 -34.80 19.45 -6.62
C SER A 34 -33.44 18.84 -6.94
N GLY A 35 -32.93 17.94 -6.10
CA GLY A 35 -31.61 17.30 -6.23
C GLY A 35 -30.44 18.28 -6.10
N ARG A 36 -30.61 19.40 -5.38
CA ARG A 36 -29.61 20.45 -5.23
C ARG A 36 -29.13 20.56 -3.80
N GLU A 37 -27.83 20.79 -3.63
CA GLU A 37 -27.24 21.08 -2.35
C GLU A 37 -27.77 22.42 -1.77
N CYS A 38 -28.20 22.39 -0.51
CA CYS A 38 -28.74 23.54 0.18
C CYS A 38 -27.62 24.26 0.92
N ALA A 39 -27.18 25.42 0.42
CA ALA A 39 -26.08 26.23 0.95
C ALA A 39 -26.37 26.90 2.31
N GLY A 40 -27.33 26.39 3.08
CA GLY A 40 -27.65 26.87 4.42
C GLY A 40 -28.34 28.24 4.49
N TYR A 41 -28.50 28.72 5.73
CA TYR A 41 -29.20 29.96 6.07
C TYR A 41 -28.28 31.05 6.64
N GLU A 42 -26.98 30.77 6.70
CA GLU A 42 -25.99 31.70 7.22
C GLU A 42 -25.78 32.84 6.24
N ARG A 43 -25.68 34.06 6.77
CA ARG A 43 -25.45 35.26 5.98
C ARG A 43 -24.03 35.72 6.24
N GLU A 44 -23.28 35.91 5.17
CA GLU A 44 -21.97 36.51 5.22
C GLU A 44 -22.07 37.92 5.84
N MET A 45 -21.30 38.15 6.90
CA MET A 45 -21.19 39.46 7.54
C MET A 45 -20.15 40.27 6.77
N VAL A 46 -20.57 41.38 6.15
CA VAL A 46 -19.66 42.28 5.46
C VAL A 46 -19.18 43.34 6.44
N PHE A 47 -17.88 43.40 6.69
CA PHE A 47 -17.24 44.49 7.42
C PHE A 47 -17.09 45.69 6.51
N ILE A 48 -17.66 46.83 6.91
CA ILE A 48 -17.54 48.10 6.19
C ILE A 48 -16.48 48.92 6.94
N THR A 49 -15.28 49.02 6.37
CA THR A 49 -14.19 49.82 6.93
C THR A 49 -14.39 51.29 6.56
N ALA A 50 -14.65 52.14 7.55
CA ALA A 50 -14.76 53.59 7.34
C ALA A 50 -13.38 54.23 7.45
N THR A 51 -12.96 55.04 6.47
CA THR A 51 -11.75 55.85 6.56
C THR A 51 -12.10 57.28 7.03
N ILE A 52 -11.12 57.98 7.63
CA ILE A 52 -11.30 59.34 8.20
C ILE A 52 -11.70 60.35 7.12
N ASP A 53 -11.32 60.09 5.87
CA ASP A 53 -11.58 60.94 4.71
C ASP A 53 -13.07 60.92 4.27
N ASP A 54 -13.85 59.91 4.70
CA ASP A 54 -15.27 59.77 4.35
C ASP A 54 -16.23 60.51 5.32
N GLY A 55 -15.69 61.27 6.28
CA GLY A 55 -16.49 62.09 7.21
C GLY A 55 -17.54 61.30 8.02
N GLY A 56 -17.34 59.99 8.18
CA GLY A 56 -18.25 59.10 8.89
C GLY A 56 -19.53 58.70 8.13
N ARG A 57 -19.62 58.91 6.81
CA ARG A 57 -20.76 58.44 6.00
C ARG A 57 -20.38 57.28 5.09
N CYS A 58 -20.48 56.06 5.61
CA CYS A 58 -20.32 54.84 4.82
C CYS A 58 -21.66 54.48 4.15
N SER A 59 -21.65 54.26 2.84
CA SER A 59 -22.80 53.69 2.12
C SER A 59 -23.02 52.22 2.54
N SER A 60 -24.25 51.86 2.90
CA SER A 60 -24.59 50.55 3.50
C SER A 60 -24.52 49.35 2.55
N HIS A 61 -24.05 49.54 1.31
CA HIS A 61 -23.99 48.51 0.29
C HIS A 61 -22.73 48.71 -0.57
N PRO A 62 -21.72 47.82 -0.50
CA PRO A 62 -20.67 47.81 -1.51
C PRO A 62 -21.32 47.57 -2.89
N PRO A 63 -20.87 48.24 -3.95
CA PRO A 63 -21.34 47.95 -5.30
C PRO A 63 -20.98 46.49 -5.63
N ARG A 64 -22.01 45.70 -5.91
CA ARG A 64 -21.87 44.34 -6.41
C ARG A 64 -21.03 44.41 -7.68
N GLN A 65 -19.78 43.93 -7.65
CA GLN A 65 -19.05 43.59 -8.87
C GLN A 65 -19.82 42.44 -9.54
N VAL A 66 -20.79 42.83 -10.37
CA VAL A 66 -21.43 41.93 -11.31
C VAL A 66 -20.42 41.81 -12.45
N SER A 67 -19.63 40.73 -12.46
CA SER A 67 -18.96 40.32 -13.69
C SER A 67 -20.07 40.03 -14.70
N ALA A 68 -20.25 40.98 -15.62
CA ALA A 68 -21.21 40.88 -16.70
C ALA A 68 -20.90 39.63 -17.53
N SER A 69 -21.94 38.85 -17.78
CA SER A 69 -21.96 37.76 -18.76
C SER A 69 -21.55 38.31 -20.13
N LYS A 70 -20.25 38.26 -20.44
CA LYS A 70 -19.76 38.32 -21.82
C LYS A 70 -19.83 36.93 -22.40
N LYS A 71 -20.92 36.65 -23.14
CA LYS A 71 -20.92 35.61 -24.17
C LYS A 71 -19.81 35.94 -25.16
N SER A 72 -18.75 35.14 -25.11
CA SER A 72 -17.66 35.06 -26.08
C SER A 72 -17.62 33.61 -26.56
N PRO A 73 -17.18 33.37 -27.80
CA PRO A 73 -17.45 32.12 -28.54
C PRO A 73 -16.81 30.92 -27.84
N LYS A 74 -17.28 29.70 -28.18
CA LYS A 74 -16.60 28.43 -27.88
C LYS A 74 -15.14 28.50 -28.31
N ALA A 75 -14.28 29.04 -27.44
CA ALA A 75 -12.87 28.72 -27.44
C ALA A 75 -12.82 27.33 -26.83
N LYS A 76 -12.42 26.36 -27.66
CA LYS A 76 -11.84 25.12 -27.17
C LYS A 76 -10.74 25.54 -26.20
N ALA A 77 -11.02 25.52 -24.90
CA ALA A 77 -9.94 25.35 -23.95
C ALA A 77 -9.32 24.03 -24.38
N ALA A 78 -8.15 24.12 -25.01
CA ALA A 78 -7.28 22.98 -25.12
C ALA A 78 -6.95 22.62 -23.68
N GLU A 79 -7.77 21.74 -23.12
CA GLU A 79 -7.37 20.74 -22.18
C GLU A 79 -6.15 20.07 -22.82
N GLN A 80 -4.97 20.67 -22.59
CA GLN A 80 -3.69 20.07 -22.96
C GLN A 80 -3.50 18.94 -21.96
N THR A 81 -4.16 17.84 -22.32
CA THR A 81 -4.08 16.50 -21.74
C THR A 81 -2.65 16.23 -21.30
N ALA A 82 -2.48 15.78 -20.04
CA ALA A 82 -1.34 14.96 -19.68
C ALA A 82 -1.09 13.91 -20.78
N PRO A 83 0.17 13.54 -21.06
CA PRO A 83 0.48 12.59 -22.13
C PRO A 83 -0.39 11.34 -21.93
N ARG A 84 -1.28 11.06 -22.90
CA ARG A 84 -2.21 9.91 -22.84
C ARG A 84 -1.43 8.65 -23.18
N LEU A 85 -0.54 8.28 -22.29
CA LEU A 85 0.30 7.09 -22.37
C LEU A 85 -0.59 5.86 -22.24
N ALA A 86 -0.55 5.00 -23.24
CA ALA A 86 -1.29 3.75 -23.25
C ALA A 86 -0.32 2.58 -23.36
N PRO A 87 -0.43 1.55 -22.49
CA PRO A 87 0.37 0.34 -22.63
C PRO A 87 0.06 -0.36 -23.95
N THR A 88 1.10 -0.89 -24.60
CA THR A 88 0.96 -1.61 -25.88
C THR A 88 0.46 -3.03 -25.64
N GLU A 89 -0.36 -3.55 -26.55
CA GLU A 89 -0.79 -4.95 -26.51
C GLU A 89 0.33 -5.88 -27.02
N PRO A 90 0.46 -7.12 -26.47
CA PRO A 90 -0.31 -7.66 -25.35
C PRO A 90 0.11 -7.05 -24.00
N LEU A 91 -0.86 -6.84 -23.11
CA LEU A 91 -0.62 -6.32 -21.77
C LEU A 91 0.17 -7.35 -20.94
N THR A 92 1.16 -6.88 -20.21
CA THR A 92 2.00 -7.67 -19.31
C THR A 92 1.54 -7.56 -17.85
N PRO A 93 1.96 -8.48 -16.97
CA PRO A 93 1.73 -8.36 -15.53
C PRO A 93 2.34 -7.08 -14.96
N ALA A 94 1.69 -6.48 -13.96
CA ALA A 94 2.18 -5.25 -13.32
C ALA A 94 3.50 -5.40 -12.56
N TRP A 95 3.94 -6.65 -12.33
CA TRP A 95 5.20 -6.95 -11.66
C TRP A 95 6.41 -6.92 -12.60
N ASP A 96 6.17 -6.84 -13.92
CA ASP A 96 7.25 -6.69 -14.88
C ASP A 96 7.89 -5.31 -14.73
N ASP A 97 9.21 -5.28 -14.50
CA ASP A 97 9.95 -4.04 -14.28
C ASP A 97 10.06 -3.19 -15.55
N LEU A 98 9.86 -3.78 -16.72
CA LEU A 98 9.93 -3.10 -18.02
C LEU A 98 8.60 -3.26 -18.75
N ILE A 99 7.98 -2.14 -19.10
CA ILE A 99 6.73 -2.11 -19.87
C ILE A 99 6.88 -1.23 -21.11
N SER A 100 6.10 -1.54 -22.15
CA SER A 100 6.05 -0.75 -23.37
C SER A 100 4.87 0.22 -23.31
N LEU A 101 5.16 1.53 -23.33
CA LEU A 101 4.15 2.58 -23.36
C LEU A 101 4.18 3.31 -24.70
N SER A 102 3.00 3.54 -25.27
CA SER A 102 2.86 4.31 -26.51
C SER A 102 2.35 5.72 -26.23
N GLU A 103 3.01 6.71 -26.84
CA GLU A 103 2.57 8.10 -26.85
C GLU A 103 2.61 8.62 -28.29
N ASN A 104 1.46 9.05 -28.83
CA ASN A 104 1.35 9.63 -30.17
C ASN A 104 2.00 8.78 -31.29
N GLY A 105 2.01 7.45 -31.14
CA GLY A 105 2.59 6.50 -32.10
C GLY A 105 4.07 6.15 -31.88
N VAL A 106 4.74 6.78 -30.90
CA VAL A 106 6.09 6.41 -30.47
C VAL A 106 5.99 5.42 -29.31
N VAL A 107 6.71 4.30 -29.41
CA VAL A 107 6.76 3.28 -28.36
C VAL A 107 8.02 3.49 -27.52
N TYR A 108 7.83 3.66 -26.22
CA TYR A 108 8.87 3.82 -25.22
C TYR A 108 9.03 2.54 -24.42
N SER A 109 10.30 2.19 -24.15
CA SER A 109 10.67 1.16 -23.19
C SER A 109 10.75 1.81 -21.81
N VAL A 110 9.79 1.53 -20.93
CA VAL A 110 9.62 2.25 -19.66
C VAL A 110 9.86 1.34 -18.47
N GLN A 111 10.88 1.66 -17.67
CA GLN A 111 11.17 0.96 -16.44
C GLN A 111 10.27 1.47 -15.30
N ILE A 112 9.62 0.57 -14.57
CA ILE A 112 8.79 0.94 -13.41
C ILE A 112 9.61 0.86 -12.13
N ALA A 113 9.81 2.00 -11.49
CA ALA A 113 10.43 2.10 -10.18
C ALA A 113 9.39 2.50 -9.13
N THR A 114 9.50 1.94 -7.93
CA THR A 114 8.64 2.27 -6.80
C THR A 114 9.54 2.57 -5.62
N LEU A 115 9.32 3.69 -4.95
CA LEU A 115 10.16 4.12 -3.83
C LEU A 115 9.32 4.79 -2.75
N HIS A 116 9.48 4.34 -1.51
CA HIS A 116 8.97 5.05 -0.36
C HIS A 116 9.67 6.41 -0.21
N ALA A 117 8.89 7.48 -0.12
CA ALA A 117 9.40 8.82 0.12
C ALA A 117 8.34 9.66 0.83
N ARG A 118 8.76 10.48 1.80
CA ARG A 118 7.88 11.50 2.40
C ARG A 118 7.59 12.56 1.35
N LEU A 119 6.38 12.56 0.79
CA LEU A 119 6.03 13.36 -0.39
C LEU A 119 6.18 14.86 -0.13
N GLN A 120 5.93 15.30 1.10
CA GLN A 120 6.15 16.68 1.57
C GLN A 120 7.62 17.14 1.52
N ASN A 121 8.57 16.19 1.60
CA ASN A 121 9.99 16.50 1.62
C ASN A 121 10.63 16.41 0.23
N VAL A 122 9.91 15.92 -0.78
CA VAL A 122 10.39 15.87 -2.16
C VAL A 122 10.31 17.27 -2.75
N LEU A 123 11.46 17.92 -2.90
CA LEU A 123 11.54 19.28 -3.45
C LEU A 123 11.38 19.21 -4.97
N ARG A 124 10.51 20.06 -5.51
CA ARG A 124 10.34 20.24 -6.95
C ARG A 124 11.04 21.54 -7.37
N GLY A 125 11.86 21.49 -8.41
CA GLY A 125 12.44 22.70 -8.99
C GLY A 125 11.45 23.45 -9.87
N GLU A 126 11.88 24.58 -10.43
CA GLU A 126 11.05 25.37 -11.34
C GLU A 126 10.65 24.55 -12.58
N GLU A 127 9.36 24.59 -12.92
CA GLU A 127 8.85 23.92 -14.12
C GLU A 127 9.43 24.56 -15.38
N ASP A 128 9.99 23.73 -16.25
CA ASP A 128 10.38 24.19 -17.58
C ASP A 128 9.13 24.53 -18.39
N ARG A 129 8.89 25.84 -18.59
CA ARG A 129 7.68 26.40 -19.23
C ARG A 129 7.37 25.80 -20.60
N ASN A 130 8.36 25.19 -21.27
CA ASN A 130 8.19 24.59 -22.59
C ASN A 130 7.85 23.09 -22.58
N ARG A 131 8.08 22.37 -21.47
CA ARG A 131 7.95 20.90 -21.42
C ARG A 131 7.10 20.35 -20.28
N PHE A 132 6.60 21.20 -19.38
CA PHE A 132 5.87 20.77 -18.17
C PHE A 132 6.63 19.69 -17.37
N SER A 133 7.96 19.79 -17.39
CA SER A 133 8.85 18.89 -16.68
C SER A 133 9.56 19.64 -15.57
N PHE A 134 9.73 18.98 -14.42
CA PHE A 134 10.41 19.55 -13.26
C PHE A 134 11.50 18.59 -12.74
N PRO A 135 12.62 19.12 -12.22
CA PRO A 135 13.57 18.31 -11.48
C PRO A 135 13.02 18.01 -10.08
N ILE A 136 13.44 16.90 -9.51
CA ILE A 136 13.13 16.52 -8.13
C ILE A 136 14.41 16.39 -7.31
N ALA A 137 14.32 16.70 -6.02
CA ALA A 137 15.37 16.40 -5.05
C ALA A 137 14.77 15.67 -3.84
N PHE A 138 15.43 14.61 -3.40
CA PHE A 138 15.01 13.84 -2.23
C PHE A 138 15.83 14.22 -1.00
N PRO A 139 15.24 14.17 0.20
CA PRO A 139 16.02 14.06 1.43
C PRO A 139 16.77 12.72 1.47
N PRO A 140 17.70 12.53 2.43
CA PRO A 140 18.29 11.22 2.68
C PRO A 140 17.21 10.14 2.82
N TYR A 141 17.39 9.03 2.11
CA TYR A 141 16.43 7.95 2.08
C TYR A 141 16.32 7.30 3.47
N LEU A 142 15.07 7.08 3.90
CA LEU A 142 14.74 6.39 5.12
C LEU A 142 13.82 5.22 4.76
N PRO A 143 14.26 3.97 4.99
CA PRO A 143 13.39 2.80 4.85
C PRO A 143 12.14 2.94 5.71
N ILE A 144 11.08 2.22 5.32
CA ILE A 144 9.85 2.19 6.11
C ILE A 144 10.13 1.55 7.48
N ASP A 145 9.71 2.24 8.54
CA ASP A 145 9.88 1.76 9.91
C ASP A 145 8.68 0.92 10.35
N VAL A 146 8.85 -0.40 10.30
CA VAL A 146 7.86 -1.40 10.71
C VAL A 146 7.53 -1.31 12.20
N GLU A 147 8.47 -0.90 13.04
CA GLU A 147 8.30 -0.86 14.49
C GLU A 147 7.31 0.23 14.91
N THR A 148 7.18 1.29 14.11
CA THR A 148 6.23 2.39 14.36
C THR A 148 4.78 2.08 13.94
N TRP A 149 4.53 0.95 13.30
CA TRP A 149 3.17 0.55 12.89
C TRP A 149 2.26 0.14 14.05
N ASP A 150 2.79 0.00 15.27
CA ASP A 150 2.14 -0.55 16.47
C ASP A 150 0.85 0.20 16.95
N ASN A 151 0.55 1.38 16.41
CA ASN A 151 -0.50 2.25 16.96
C ASN A 151 -1.92 2.07 16.39
N GLY A 152 -2.23 0.92 15.78
CA GLY A 152 -3.61 0.43 15.59
C GLY A 152 -4.60 1.32 14.80
N GLY A 153 -4.18 2.48 14.31
CA GLY A 153 -4.97 3.37 13.46
C GLY A 153 -4.98 2.92 12.02
N ASP A 154 -6.02 3.29 11.27
CA ASP A 154 -6.02 3.16 9.82
C ASP A 154 -4.93 4.09 9.26
N THR A 155 -3.89 3.51 8.68
CA THR A 155 -2.88 4.22 7.91
C THR A 155 -3.45 4.62 6.55
N ASP A 156 -3.21 5.86 6.15
CA ASP A 156 -3.62 6.38 4.85
C ASP A 156 -2.39 6.39 3.93
N LEU A 157 -2.51 5.79 2.75
CA LEU A 157 -1.43 5.74 1.77
C LEU A 157 -1.64 6.88 0.77
N ALA A 158 -0.70 7.82 0.73
CA ALA A 158 -0.64 8.82 -0.33
C ALA A 158 0.37 8.37 -1.38
N ALA A 159 0.04 8.49 -2.66
CA ALA A 159 1.01 8.20 -3.73
C ALA A 159 0.97 9.21 -4.87
N GLN A 160 2.13 9.36 -5.49
CA GLN A 160 2.35 10.20 -6.65
C GLN A 160 3.01 9.38 -7.74
N ASN A 161 2.40 9.35 -8.91
CA ASN A 161 2.95 8.71 -10.09
C ASN A 161 3.47 9.77 -11.06
N MET A 162 4.73 9.59 -11.46
CA MET A 162 5.44 10.49 -12.34
C MET A 162 6.12 9.71 -13.46
N ILE A 163 6.34 10.37 -14.59
CA ILE A 163 7.05 9.77 -15.72
C ILE A 163 8.16 10.69 -16.24
N SER A 164 9.27 10.09 -16.62
CA SER A 164 10.39 10.72 -17.32
C SER A 164 10.62 9.96 -18.61
N LEU A 165 10.35 10.60 -19.76
CA LEU A 165 10.61 10.03 -21.09
C LEU A 165 11.82 10.70 -21.71
N LEU A 166 12.77 9.89 -22.21
CA LEU A 166 13.88 10.38 -23.01
C LEU A 166 13.63 10.13 -24.50
N PRO A 167 13.92 11.09 -25.38
CA PRO A 167 13.99 10.83 -26.82
C PRO A 167 15.04 9.78 -27.14
N ALA A 168 14.84 9.03 -28.24
CA ALA A 168 15.81 8.06 -28.72
C ALA A 168 17.18 8.74 -28.92
N GLY A 169 18.22 8.20 -28.27
CA GLY A 169 19.59 8.69 -28.44
C GLY A 169 20.12 8.37 -29.84
N ASN A 170 21.32 8.88 -30.17
CA ASN A 170 22.03 8.57 -31.42
C ASN A 170 22.44 7.09 -31.58
N VAL A 171 22.14 6.24 -30.58
CA VAL A 171 22.41 4.79 -30.59
C VAL A 171 21.11 4.08 -30.93
N ALA A 172 21.15 3.14 -31.87
CA ALA A 172 19.97 2.42 -32.39
C ALA A 172 19.28 1.57 -31.29
N GLY A 173 18.42 2.20 -30.49
CA GLY A 173 17.57 1.59 -29.48
C GLY A 173 16.23 2.33 -29.37
N PRO A 174 15.18 1.70 -28.82
CA PRO A 174 13.93 2.38 -28.55
C PRO A 174 14.15 3.52 -27.56
N PRO A 175 13.31 4.58 -27.57
CA PRO A 175 13.39 5.63 -26.58
C PRO A 175 13.09 5.07 -25.17
N ASP A 176 13.93 5.41 -24.20
CA ASP A 176 13.84 4.91 -22.84
C ASP A 176 13.04 5.85 -21.92
N GLY A 177 12.35 5.28 -20.94
CA GLY A 177 11.64 6.03 -19.92
C GLY A 177 11.68 5.39 -18.55
N ILE A 178 11.34 6.17 -17.53
CA ILE A 178 11.13 5.69 -16.17
C ILE A 178 9.76 6.16 -15.69
N CYS A 179 8.96 5.23 -15.18
CA CYS A 179 7.71 5.50 -14.49
C CYS A 179 7.94 5.28 -12.99
N ALA A 180 7.86 6.34 -12.19
CA ALA A 180 8.11 6.30 -10.76
C ALA A 180 6.81 6.35 -9.97
N PHE A 181 6.64 5.43 -9.02
CA PHE A 181 5.61 5.49 -7.99
C PHE A 181 6.27 5.88 -6.66
N LEU A 182 6.06 7.13 -6.24
CA LEU A 182 6.46 7.59 -4.92
C LEU A 182 5.28 7.45 -3.97
N PHE A 183 5.51 6.91 -2.78
CA PHE A 183 4.44 6.73 -1.80
C PHE A 183 4.89 7.04 -0.38
N GLU A 184 3.96 7.54 0.41
CA GLU A 184 4.12 7.86 1.83
C GLU A 184 3.02 7.16 2.62
N GLN A 185 3.42 6.52 3.72
CA GLN A 185 2.48 6.00 4.70
C GLN A 185 2.25 7.06 5.77
N ASN A 186 1.03 7.60 5.82
CA ASN A 186 0.67 8.57 6.84
C ASN A 186 0.06 7.84 8.04
N PRO A 187 0.74 7.84 9.20
CA PRO A 187 0.10 7.36 10.40
C PRO A 187 -0.96 8.37 10.86
N ALA A 188 -2.14 7.85 11.23
CA ALA A 188 -3.32 8.63 11.58
C ALA A 188 -3.10 9.72 12.65
N TYR A 189 -2.03 9.64 13.45
CA TYR A 189 -1.73 10.60 14.52
C TYR A 189 -1.24 11.98 14.03
N LEU A 190 -0.84 12.13 12.76
CA LEU A 190 -0.47 13.44 12.22
C LEU A 190 -1.68 14.35 11.95
N VAL A 191 -2.90 13.85 12.14
CA VAL A 191 -4.14 14.64 12.13
C VAL A 191 -4.27 15.40 13.45
N THR A 192 -3.49 16.46 13.62
CA THR A 192 -3.78 17.46 14.65
C THR A 192 -4.85 18.41 14.11
N ASN A 193 -5.95 18.56 14.84
CA ASN A 193 -7.08 19.47 14.51
C ASN A 193 -7.92 19.14 13.26
N GLY A 194 -7.96 17.89 12.79
CA GLY A 194 -8.86 17.49 11.68
C GLY A 194 -8.46 18.06 10.32
N ILE A 195 -7.25 18.58 10.20
CA ILE A 195 -6.66 19.09 8.95
C ILE A 195 -5.50 18.14 8.61
N THR A 196 -5.69 17.28 7.62
CA THR A 196 -4.55 16.68 6.92
C THR A 196 -3.76 17.79 6.22
N PRO A 197 -2.43 17.65 5.99
CA PRO A 197 -1.66 18.64 5.22
C PRO A 197 -2.24 18.91 3.82
N TRP A 198 -3.05 17.99 3.31
CA TRP A 198 -3.97 18.17 2.21
C TRP A 198 -5.30 18.67 2.78
N GLY A 199 -5.76 19.88 2.44
CA GLY A 199 -6.96 20.53 3.00
C GLY A 199 -8.31 19.85 2.69
N LEU A 200 -8.41 18.54 2.91
CA LEU A 200 -9.61 17.73 2.80
C LEU A 200 -10.11 17.39 4.21
N PRO A 201 -11.38 17.67 4.53
CA PRO A 201 -11.98 17.30 5.80
C PRO A 201 -11.97 15.77 6.01
N GLN A 202 -11.89 15.41 7.27
CA GLN A 202 -11.83 14.09 7.88
C GLN A 202 -13.04 13.18 7.54
N GLU A 203 -13.15 12.76 6.28
CA GLU A 203 -14.09 11.73 5.79
C GLU A 203 -13.35 10.50 5.21
N ASN A 204 -12.08 10.28 5.57
CA ASN A 204 -11.20 9.28 4.94
C ASN A 204 -11.60 7.84 5.28
N GLN A 205 -12.63 7.32 4.60
CA GLN A 205 -12.54 5.94 4.13
C GLN A 205 -11.37 5.89 3.14
N ASP A 206 -10.60 4.82 3.25
CA ASP A 206 -9.58 4.40 2.28
C ASP A 206 -9.98 4.78 0.84
N VAL A 207 -9.23 5.72 0.24
CA VAL A 207 -9.55 6.36 -1.05
C VAL A 207 -9.75 5.28 -2.12
N VAL A 208 -8.94 4.23 -2.07
CA VAL A 208 -9.05 3.07 -2.96
C VAL A 208 -10.38 2.35 -2.76
N LYS A 209 -10.79 2.13 -1.52
CA LYS A 209 -12.09 1.52 -1.21
C LYS A 209 -13.27 2.37 -1.71
N LYS A 210 -13.16 3.71 -1.69
CA LYS A 210 -14.19 4.62 -2.22
C LYS A 210 -14.30 4.55 -3.74
N PHE A 211 -13.17 4.48 -4.46
CA PHE A 211 -13.17 4.38 -5.93
C PHE A 211 -13.69 3.04 -6.44
N GLY A 212 -13.57 1.98 -5.64
CA GLY A 212 -13.98 0.63 -6.03
C GLY A 212 -12.98 -0.04 -6.97
N PRO A 213 -13.09 -1.36 -7.17
CA PRO A 213 -12.08 -2.14 -7.89
C PRO A 213 -12.03 -1.85 -9.41
N GLU A 214 -13.14 -1.36 -9.99
CA GLU A 214 -13.27 -1.01 -11.40
C GLU A 214 -12.25 0.05 -11.86
N GLN A 215 -11.91 0.99 -10.98
CA GLN A 215 -11.00 2.08 -11.30
C GLN A 215 -9.53 1.64 -11.45
N PHE A 216 -9.21 0.40 -11.04
CA PHE A 216 -7.86 -0.17 -11.02
C PHE A 216 -7.63 -1.20 -12.15
N LYS A 217 -8.46 -1.18 -13.20
CA LYS A 217 -8.30 -2.02 -14.40
C LYS A 217 -7.23 -1.54 -15.36
N TYR A 218 -6.99 -0.22 -15.40
CA TYR A 218 -6.18 0.42 -16.43
C TYR A 218 -4.92 1.08 -15.86
N PHE A 219 -3.87 1.17 -16.67
CA PHE A 219 -2.68 1.98 -16.36
C PHE A 219 -3.07 3.46 -16.21
N PRO A 220 -2.51 4.20 -15.24
CA PRO A 220 -1.51 3.80 -14.24
C PRO A 220 -2.09 3.14 -12.98
N ASN A 221 -3.40 3.26 -12.76
CA ASN A 221 -4.08 2.86 -11.52
C ASN A 221 -3.87 1.38 -11.20
N HIS A 222 -3.90 0.50 -12.21
CA HIS A 222 -3.62 -0.92 -12.04
C HIS A 222 -2.25 -1.18 -11.41
N HIS A 223 -1.21 -0.49 -11.89
CA HIS A 223 0.16 -0.68 -11.39
C HIS A 223 0.33 -0.08 -10.00
N PHE A 224 -0.29 1.06 -9.74
CA PHE A 224 -0.38 1.60 -8.38
C PHE A 224 -1.03 0.60 -7.43
N PHE A 225 -2.19 0.04 -7.81
CA PHE A 225 -2.91 -0.92 -6.98
C PHE A 225 -2.07 -2.17 -6.70
N VAL A 226 -1.50 -2.78 -7.73
CA VAL A 226 -0.76 -4.05 -7.60
C VAL A 226 0.60 -3.86 -6.92
N ARG A 227 1.42 -2.91 -7.36
CA ARG A 227 2.82 -2.75 -6.90
C ARG A 227 2.96 -1.92 -5.63
N VAL A 228 1.99 -1.06 -5.33
CA VAL A 228 2.07 -0.17 -4.17
C VAL A 228 1.02 -0.55 -3.15
N TYR A 229 -0.25 -0.39 -3.49
CA TYR A 229 -1.31 -0.42 -2.49
C TYR A 229 -1.60 -1.84 -1.92
N ARG A 230 -1.65 -2.85 -2.79
CA ARG A 230 -2.03 -4.23 -2.42
C ARG A 230 -0.95 -4.92 -1.58
N CYS A 231 0.28 -4.87 -2.05
CA CYS A 231 1.42 -5.61 -1.51
C CYS A 231 2.19 -4.86 -0.43
N ASN A 232 2.30 -3.52 -0.50
CA ASN A 232 3.07 -2.80 0.50
C ASN A 232 2.34 -2.78 1.85
N ALA A 233 3.12 -2.33 2.82
CA ALA A 233 2.88 -2.22 4.24
C ALA A 233 1.66 -1.41 4.70
N ASP A 234 0.62 -1.23 3.90
CA ASP A 234 -0.65 -0.64 4.36
C ASP A 234 -1.81 -1.64 4.34
N LYS A 235 -1.84 -2.59 3.39
CA LYS A 235 -3.01 -3.47 3.23
C LYS A 235 -2.74 -4.93 3.54
N ILE A 236 -2.23 -5.76 2.63
CA ILE A 236 -2.13 -7.20 2.93
C ILE A 236 -1.09 -7.48 4.02
N ILE A 237 0.09 -6.90 3.90
CA ILE A 237 1.20 -7.16 4.82
C ILE A 237 0.99 -6.52 6.18
N LEU A 238 0.50 -5.28 6.22
CA LEU A 238 0.15 -4.64 7.48
C LEU A 238 -0.98 -5.40 8.19
N ALA A 239 -2.04 -5.76 7.45
CA ALA A 239 -3.12 -6.59 7.97
C ALA A 239 -2.59 -7.91 8.55
N LEU A 240 -1.61 -8.52 7.89
CA LEU A 240 -0.99 -9.78 8.34
C LEU A 240 -0.22 -9.58 9.65
N LEU A 241 0.62 -8.55 9.73
CA LEU A 241 1.45 -8.25 10.90
C LEU A 241 0.61 -7.78 12.10
N HIS A 242 -0.41 -6.93 11.86
CA HIS A 242 -1.36 -6.49 12.90
C HIS A 242 -2.50 -7.47 13.14
N ARG A 243 -2.57 -8.56 12.39
CA ARG A 243 -3.58 -9.61 12.55
C ARG A 243 -5.00 -9.03 12.46
N LYS A 244 -5.24 -8.14 11.49
CA LYS A 244 -6.53 -7.48 11.21
C LYS A 244 -7.07 -7.90 9.86
N ALA A 245 -8.37 -8.17 9.76
CA ALA A 245 -8.98 -8.50 8.46
C ALA A 245 -8.91 -7.30 7.49
N THR A 246 -8.78 -7.59 6.19
CA THR A 246 -8.76 -6.58 5.11
C THR A 246 -9.90 -6.81 4.13
N PHE A 247 -10.46 -5.75 3.54
CA PHE A 247 -11.49 -5.85 2.51
C PHE A 247 -10.97 -6.45 1.19
N LEU A 248 -9.64 -6.44 1.01
CA LEU A 248 -8.98 -7.01 -0.16
C LEU A 248 -9.16 -8.53 -0.30
N SER A 249 -9.64 -9.22 0.74
CA SER A 249 -9.95 -10.65 0.66
C SER A 249 -11.25 -10.96 -0.09
N SER A 250 -12.01 -9.94 -0.49
CA SER A 250 -13.26 -10.11 -1.22
C SER A 250 -12.99 -10.44 -2.68
N PHE A 251 -13.89 -11.25 -3.26
CA PHE A 251 -13.76 -11.76 -4.64
C PHE A 251 -13.57 -10.64 -5.68
N GLU A 252 -14.31 -9.54 -5.54
CA GLU A 252 -14.24 -8.38 -6.43
C GLU A 252 -12.82 -7.80 -6.47
N TRP A 253 -12.19 -7.63 -5.30
CA TRP A 253 -10.85 -7.07 -5.18
C TRP A 253 -9.73 -8.03 -5.57
N CYS A 254 -10.03 -9.32 -5.70
CA CYS A 254 -9.12 -10.34 -6.22
C CYS A 254 -9.31 -10.60 -7.72
N THR A 255 -10.32 -10.06 -8.39
CA THR A 255 -10.62 -10.41 -9.80
C THR A 255 -10.68 -9.20 -10.71
N ILE A 256 -11.52 -8.22 -10.38
CA ILE A 256 -11.84 -7.07 -11.21
C ILE A 256 -10.59 -6.27 -11.64
N PRO A 257 -9.60 -5.98 -10.76
CA PRO A 257 -8.39 -5.27 -11.18
C PRO A 257 -7.54 -5.99 -12.24
N TRP A 258 -7.70 -7.30 -12.42
CA TRP A 258 -6.95 -8.13 -13.39
C TRP A 258 -7.78 -8.54 -14.62
N GLU A 259 -8.89 -7.86 -14.89
CA GLU A 259 -9.66 -8.14 -16.12
C GLU A 259 -8.89 -7.81 -17.41
N MET A 260 -8.06 -6.76 -17.36
CA MET A 260 -7.26 -6.32 -18.51
C MET A 260 -5.83 -6.87 -18.48
N HIS A 261 -5.21 -6.87 -17.31
CA HIS A 261 -3.81 -7.28 -17.12
C HIS A 261 -3.72 -8.71 -16.58
N PRO A 262 -2.80 -9.54 -17.10
CA PRO A 262 -2.63 -10.90 -16.60
C PRO A 262 -2.05 -10.93 -15.19
N LYS A 263 -2.53 -11.88 -14.37
CA LYS A 263 -1.97 -12.16 -13.04
C LYS A 263 -0.61 -12.84 -13.12
N SER A 264 0.35 -12.34 -12.37
CA SER A 264 1.63 -13.02 -12.14
C SER A 264 1.50 -14.17 -11.13
N ILE A 265 2.55 -15.00 -11.02
CA ILE A 265 2.66 -16.02 -9.97
C ILE A 265 2.66 -15.37 -8.58
N PHE A 266 3.25 -14.18 -8.46
CA PHE A 266 3.30 -13.42 -7.22
C PHE A 266 1.91 -12.89 -6.82
N ASP A 267 1.08 -12.47 -7.78
CA ASP A 267 -0.30 -12.07 -7.51
C ASP A 267 -1.14 -13.20 -6.95
N ARG A 268 -0.93 -14.43 -7.44
CA ARG A 268 -1.57 -15.64 -6.94
C ARG A 268 -1.13 -15.98 -5.51
N LEU A 269 0.13 -15.68 -5.15
CA LEU A 269 0.58 -15.82 -3.77
C LEU A 269 -0.21 -14.88 -2.85
N PHE A 270 -0.37 -13.61 -3.24
CA PHE A 270 -1.16 -12.65 -2.46
C PHE A 270 -2.65 -13.01 -2.39
N ASP A 271 -3.22 -13.66 -3.42
CA ASP A 271 -4.58 -14.19 -3.37
C ASP A 271 -4.75 -15.22 -2.24
N VAL A 272 -3.70 -15.96 -1.88
CA VAL A 272 -3.71 -16.92 -0.76
C VAL A 272 -3.43 -16.19 0.56
N ILE A 273 -2.40 -15.33 0.62
CA ILE A 273 -1.98 -14.61 1.83
C ILE A 273 -3.12 -13.73 2.38
N VAL A 274 -3.93 -13.11 1.51
CA VAL A 274 -4.98 -12.15 1.92
C VAL A 274 -6.04 -12.75 2.85
N HIS A 275 -6.17 -14.08 2.91
CA HIS A 275 -7.09 -14.76 3.81
C HIS A 275 -6.57 -14.88 5.26
N LEU A 276 -5.24 -14.92 5.44
CA LEU A 276 -4.61 -15.13 6.74
C LEU A 276 -4.89 -14.02 7.77
N PRO A 277 -4.85 -12.72 7.43
CA PRO A 277 -5.14 -11.66 8.38
C PRO A 277 -6.50 -11.81 9.08
N GLY A 278 -7.52 -12.23 8.35
CA GLY A 278 -8.85 -12.49 8.91
C GLY A 278 -8.88 -13.70 9.84
N ILE A 279 -8.12 -14.75 9.53
CA ILE A 279 -7.97 -15.92 10.40
C ILE A 279 -7.24 -15.52 11.68
N PHE A 280 -6.11 -14.82 11.57
CA PHE A 280 -5.32 -14.34 12.70
C PHE A 280 -6.14 -13.45 13.64
N ALA A 281 -6.94 -12.52 13.10
CA ALA A 281 -7.83 -11.68 13.89
C ALA A 281 -8.84 -12.50 14.71
N ARG A 282 -9.37 -13.60 14.15
CA ARG A 282 -10.31 -14.50 14.84
C ARG A 282 -9.61 -15.32 15.92
N VAL A 283 -8.36 -15.71 15.69
CA VAL A 283 -7.52 -16.43 16.65
C VAL A 283 -7.27 -15.56 17.88
N ASP A 284 -6.89 -14.30 17.69
CA ASP A 284 -6.62 -13.36 18.79
C ASP A 284 -7.87 -13.04 19.61
N ARG A 285 -9.05 -13.08 18.97
CA ARG A 285 -10.35 -12.96 19.65
C ARG A 285 -10.83 -14.27 20.28
N THR A 286 -10.08 -15.36 20.22
CA THR A 286 -10.52 -16.67 20.71
C THR A 286 -9.57 -17.21 21.77
N ILE A 287 -8.26 -17.12 21.55
CA ILE A 287 -7.25 -17.67 22.48
C ILE A 287 -7.31 -17.06 23.90
N PRO A 288 -7.50 -15.74 24.11
CA PRO A 288 -7.47 -15.15 25.45
C PRO A 288 -8.62 -15.57 26.37
N PHE A 289 -9.72 -16.08 25.81
CA PHE A 289 -10.86 -16.52 26.60
C PHE A 289 -10.54 -17.81 27.38
N ALA A 290 -11.31 -18.03 28.44
CA ALA A 290 -11.20 -19.22 29.27
C ALA A 290 -11.36 -20.50 28.43
N ALA A 291 -10.68 -21.58 28.83
CA ALA A 291 -10.72 -22.88 28.15
C ALA A 291 -12.09 -23.55 28.30
N THR A 292 -13.05 -23.13 27.49
CA THR A 292 -14.39 -23.73 27.39
C THR A 292 -14.46 -24.70 26.22
N LEU A 293 -15.49 -25.57 26.19
CA LEU A 293 -15.73 -26.44 25.04
C LEU A 293 -15.96 -25.63 23.75
N GLN A 294 -16.66 -24.50 23.85
CA GLN A 294 -16.89 -23.60 22.73
C GLN A 294 -15.59 -23.00 22.17
N ARG A 295 -14.67 -22.57 23.05
CA ARG A 295 -13.34 -22.09 22.62
C ARG A 295 -12.58 -23.18 21.88
N ARG A 296 -12.62 -24.42 22.38
CA ARG A 296 -11.95 -25.57 21.74
C ARG A 296 -12.52 -25.86 20.34
N LEU A 297 -13.84 -25.90 20.19
CA LEU A 297 -14.49 -26.12 18.88
C LEU A 297 -14.14 -25.01 17.88
N LYS A 298 -14.13 -23.76 18.33
CA LYS A 298 -13.73 -22.62 17.50
C LYS A 298 -12.25 -22.67 17.12
N ALA A 299 -11.38 -23.11 18.03
CA ALA A 299 -9.96 -23.32 17.74
C ALA A 299 -9.75 -24.46 16.71
N GLN A 300 -10.54 -25.53 16.76
CA GLN A 300 -10.52 -26.60 15.75
C GLN A 300 -10.95 -26.10 14.36
N GLU A 301 -12.00 -25.29 14.28
CA GLU A 301 -12.45 -24.65 13.03
C GLU A 301 -11.35 -23.74 12.43
N LEU A 302 -10.70 -22.94 13.28
CA LEU A 302 -9.61 -22.06 12.86
C LEU A 302 -8.38 -22.86 12.43
N LEU A 303 -8.06 -23.96 13.11
CA LEU A 303 -6.97 -24.86 12.71
C LEU A 303 -7.26 -25.48 11.33
N SER A 304 -8.49 -25.95 11.10
CA SER A 304 -8.91 -26.44 9.77
C SER A 304 -8.70 -25.38 8.69
N SER A 305 -9.08 -24.13 8.97
CA SER A 305 -8.89 -23.00 8.05
C SER A 305 -7.40 -22.73 7.77
N CYS A 306 -6.54 -22.78 8.80
CA CYS A 306 -5.10 -22.62 8.64
C CYS A 306 -4.47 -23.72 7.76
N LEU A 307 -4.89 -24.98 7.94
CA LEU A 307 -4.40 -26.12 7.17
C LEU A 307 -4.83 -26.06 5.69
N GLN A 308 -6.03 -25.54 5.41
CA GLN A 308 -6.47 -25.29 4.04
C GLN A 308 -5.59 -24.23 3.35
N VAL A 309 -5.24 -23.16 4.04
CA VAL A 309 -4.32 -22.13 3.50
C VAL A 309 -2.91 -22.70 3.33
N GLU A 310 -2.42 -23.51 4.27
CA GLU A 310 -1.13 -24.21 4.14
C GLU A 310 -1.10 -25.09 2.88
N GLN A 311 -2.18 -25.84 2.61
CA GLN A 311 -2.29 -26.65 1.40
C GLN A 311 -2.22 -25.79 0.13
N GLN A 312 -2.95 -24.67 0.07
CA GLN A 312 -2.91 -23.75 -1.08
C GLN A 312 -1.51 -23.15 -1.28
N LEU A 313 -0.80 -22.84 -0.19
CA LEU A 313 0.58 -22.37 -0.24
C LEU A 313 1.53 -23.44 -0.78
N GLU A 314 1.33 -24.72 -0.43
CA GLU A 314 2.13 -25.83 -0.97
C GLU A 314 1.85 -26.07 -2.46
N GLU A 315 0.58 -26.05 -2.87
CA GLU A 315 0.17 -26.13 -4.27
C GLU A 315 0.78 -24.99 -5.09
N TRP A 316 0.75 -23.77 -4.54
CA TRP A 316 1.41 -22.62 -5.14
C TRP A 316 2.93 -22.81 -5.21
N HIS A 317 3.57 -23.32 -4.17
CA HIS A 317 5.02 -23.53 -4.10
C HIS A 317 5.50 -24.57 -5.13
N THR A 318 4.78 -25.68 -5.27
CA THR A 318 5.06 -26.69 -6.30
C THR A 318 4.92 -26.12 -7.70
N PHE A 319 3.90 -25.29 -7.94
CA PHE A 319 3.73 -24.60 -9.22
C PHE A 319 4.85 -23.58 -9.47
N ALA A 320 5.22 -22.76 -8.48
CA ALA A 320 6.25 -21.73 -8.59
C ALA A 320 7.65 -22.31 -8.82
N ARG A 321 7.90 -23.56 -8.38
CA ARG A 321 9.15 -24.30 -8.60
C ARG A 321 9.18 -25.12 -9.87
N SER A 322 8.08 -25.17 -10.63
CA SER A 322 8.03 -25.97 -11.85
C SER A 322 9.10 -25.51 -12.86
N PRO A 323 9.84 -26.45 -13.47
CA PRO A 323 10.91 -26.10 -14.40
C PRO A 323 10.33 -25.44 -15.65
N THR A 324 11.00 -24.39 -16.10
CA THR A 324 10.70 -23.72 -17.38
C THR A 324 11.73 -24.14 -18.42
N LEU A 325 11.41 -23.94 -19.71
CA LEU A 325 12.34 -24.21 -20.82
C LEU A 325 13.68 -23.48 -20.68
N GLU A 326 13.65 -22.27 -20.10
CA GLU A 326 14.84 -21.42 -19.94
C GLU A 326 15.55 -21.64 -18.61
N HIS A 327 14.80 -21.93 -17.55
CA HIS A 327 15.33 -22.09 -16.20
C HIS A 327 14.83 -23.39 -15.55
N PRO A 328 15.73 -24.37 -15.31
CA PRO A 328 15.37 -25.66 -14.71
C PRO A 328 15.06 -25.55 -13.21
N TYR A 329 15.55 -24.51 -12.53
CA TYR A 329 15.33 -24.28 -11.09
C TYR A 329 14.89 -22.83 -10.84
N ALA A 330 13.96 -22.64 -9.91
CA ALA A 330 13.52 -21.31 -9.50
C ALA A 330 14.56 -20.60 -8.60
N TYR A 331 15.28 -21.37 -7.79
CA TYR A 331 16.39 -20.92 -6.94
C TYR A 331 17.37 -22.06 -6.64
N TRP A 332 18.61 -21.73 -6.34
CA TRP A 332 19.68 -22.66 -5.97
C TRP A 332 20.57 -22.03 -4.89
N ILE A 333 21.40 -22.85 -4.24
CA ILE A 333 22.41 -22.36 -3.30
C ILE A 333 23.64 -22.00 -4.12
N GLU A 334 24.12 -20.77 -3.96
CA GLU A 334 25.38 -20.32 -4.56
C GLU A 334 26.53 -20.66 -3.60
N GLU A 335 27.48 -21.48 -4.07
CA GLU A 335 28.70 -21.77 -3.32
C GLU A 335 29.59 -20.52 -3.34
N SER A 336 29.90 -19.97 -2.17
CA SER A 336 30.80 -18.81 -2.08
C SER A 336 32.23 -19.20 -2.46
N ASP A 337 32.74 -18.69 -3.58
CA ASP A 337 34.14 -18.85 -4.02
C ASP A 337 35.16 -18.08 -3.14
N ASP A 338 34.68 -17.33 -2.13
CA ASP A 338 35.50 -16.48 -1.28
C ASP A 338 36.38 -17.29 -0.32
N GLN A 339 37.59 -17.63 -0.77
CA GLN A 339 38.69 -18.08 0.11
C GLN A 339 39.04 -17.02 1.19
N ASP A 340 38.63 -15.75 0.99
CA ASP A 340 38.84 -14.63 1.92
C ASP A 340 37.74 -14.51 3.00
N ALA A 341 36.57 -15.14 2.83
CA ALA A 341 35.51 -15.14 3.86
C ALA A 341 35.92 -15.92 5.13
N GLN A 342 36.97 -16.75 5.03
CA GLN A 342 37.57 -17.47 6.15
C GLN A 342 38.43 -16.57 7.07
N GLN A 343 38.70 -15.30 6.69
CA GLN A 343 39.52 -14.37 7.48
C GLN A 343 38.73 -13.26 8.21
N VAL A 344 37.41 -13.21 8.06
CA VAL A 344 36.57 -12.28 8.83
C VAL A 344 36.27 -12.90 10.20
N PRO A 345 36.44 -12.18 11.34
CA PRO A 345 36.25 -12.76 12.69
C PRO A 345 34.82 -13.26 13.00
N PHE A 346 33.88 -13.01 12.09
CA PHE A 346 32.47 -13.35 12.22
C PHE A 346 32.02 -14.04 10.93
N ALA A 347 31.98 -15.38 10.94
CA ALA A 347 31.41 -16.14 9.84
C ALA A 347 29.96 -15.70 9.61
N ASN A 348 29.57 -15.44 8.35
CA ASN A 348 28.18 -15.16 7.99
C ASN A 348 27.31 -16.33 8.50
N PRO A 349 26.32 -16.09 9.41
CA PRO A 349 25.46 -17.16 9.92
C PRO A 349 24.61 -17.82 8.81
N PHE A 350 24.58 -17.21 7.63
CA PHE A 350 23.82 -17.62 6.46
C PHE A 350 24.71 -17.98 5.25
N ALA A 351 25.85 -18.65 5.49
CA ALA A 351 26.88 -18.95 4.47
C ALA A 351 26.38 -19.56 3.13
N ASP A 352 25.21 -20.22 3.12
CA ASP A 352 24.57 -20.72 1.89
C ASP A 352 23.59 -19.67 1.31
N ASN A 353 24.11 -18.68 0.57
CA ASN A 353 23.24 -17.67 -0.04
C ASN A 353 22.38 -18.29 -1.16
N PHE A 354 21.13 -17.83 -1.26
CA PHE A 354 20.25 -18.25 -2.36
C PHE A 354 20.40 -17.35 -3.56
N ALA A 355 20.62 -17.95 -4.72
CA ALA A 355 20.48 -17.31 -6.02
C ALA A 355 19.14 -17.70 -6.66
N PHE A 356 18.57 -16.79 -7.45
CA PHE A 356 17.26 -16.96 -8.09
C PHE A 356 17.36 -16.66 -9.58
N LYS A 357 16.34 -17.09 -10.35
CA LYS A 357 16.26 -16.76 -11.77
C LYS A 357 16.13 -15.25 -12.06
N ASP A 358 15.42 -14.52 -11.20
CA ASP A 358 15.15 -13.09 -11.32
C ASP A 358 14.83 -12.48 -9.94
N GLY A 359 14.82 -11.15 -9.86
CA GLY A 359 14.57 -10.44 -8.61
C GLY A 359 13.15 -10.63 -8.07
N ILE A 360 12.15 -10.69 -8.96
CA ILE A 360 10.75 -10.88 -8.55
C ILE A 360 10.52 -12.27 -7.93
N THR A 361 11.19 -13.30 -8.41
CA THR A 361 11.14 -14.65 -7.83
C THR A 361 11.77 -14.66 -6.45
N ALA A 362 12.88 -13.95 -6.25
CA ALA A 362 13.48 -13.80 -4.92
C ALA A 362 12.49 -13.15 -3.94
N VAL A 363 11.88 -12.02 -4.32
CA VAL A 363 10.85 -11.35 -3.51
C VAL A 363 9.66 -12.28 -3.25
N MET A 364 9.19 -12.99 -4.27
CA MET A 364 8.07 -13.91 -4.16
C MET A 364 8.32 -15.02 -3.13
N PHE A 365 9.50 -15.64 -3.13
CA PHE A 365 9.86 -16.66 -2.12
C PHE A 365 10.10 -16.07 -0.72
N LEU A 366 10.62 -14.84 -0.62
CA LEU A 366 10.72 -14.13 0.68
C LEU A 366 9.34 -13.99 1.34
N TYR A 367 8.32 -13.60 0.57
CA TYR A 367 6.96 -13.45 1.07
C TYR A 367 6.32 -14.79 1.44
N TYR A 368 6.61 -15.84 0.66
CA TYR A 368 6.16 -17.20 0.97
C TYR A 368 6.74 -17.69 2.30
N TRP A 369 8.06 -17.61 2.52
CA TRP A 369 8.68 -18.05 3.78
C TRP A 369 8.28 -17.19 4.97
N MET A 370 8.16 -15.87 4.79
CA MET A 370 7.61 -14.98 5.81
C MET A 370 6.19 -15.40 6.22
N THR A 371 5.34 -15.73 5.24
CA THR A 371 3.96 -16.17 5.50
C THR A 371 3.93 -17.48 6.28
N LEU A 372 4.76 -18.45 5.92
CA LEU A 372 4.87 -19.73 6.64
C LEU A 372 5.35 -19.53 8.08
N LEU A 373 6.31 -18.64 8.31
CA LEU A 373 6.81 -18.31 9.64
C LEU A 373 5.67 -17.84 10.57
N LEU A 374 4.79 -16.98 10.07
CA LEU A 374 3.63 -16.46 10.80
C LEU A 374 2.52 -17.52 10.94
N LEU A 375 2.23 -18.26 9.89
CA LEU A 375 1.20 -19.31 9.88
C LEU A 375 1.55 -20.46 10.84
N HIS A 376 2.79 -20.92 10.85
CA HIS A 376 3.24 -22.02 11.72
C HIS A 376 3.12 -21.64 13.20
N ARG A 377 3.47 -20.39 13.56
CA ARG A 377 3.27 -19.87 14.93
C ARG A 377 1.79 -19.89 15.32
N CYS A 378 0.90 -19.53 14.39
CA CYS A 378 -0.54 -19.54 14.61
C CYS A 378 -1.07 -20.97 14.81
N ILE A 379 -0.62 -21.93 13.98
CA ILE A 379 -0.98 -23.34 14.09
C ILE A 379 -0.53 -23.93 15.43
N GLU A 380 0.71 -23.66 15.85
CA GLU A 380 1.25 -24.07 17.15
C GLU A 380 0.38 -23.52 18.31
N SER A 381 0.05 -22.23 18.26
CA SER A 381 -0.79 -21.58 19.28
C SER A 381 -2.21 -22.17 19.35
N LEU A 382 -2.81 -22.47 18.20
CA LEU A 382 -4.13 -23.11 18.12
C LEU A 382 -4.09 -24.55 18.64
N HIS A 383 -3.06 -25.32 18.27
CA HIS A 383 -2.86 -26.67 18.77
C HIS A 383 -2.77 -26.67 20.30
N HIS A 384 -1.94 -25.79 20.89
CA HIS A 384 -1.89 -25.64 22.35
C HIS A 384 -3.25 -25.27 22.96
N ALA A 385 -4.00 -24.36 22.34
CA ALA A 385 -5.32 -23.95 22.83
C ALA A 385 -6.36 -25.10 22.79
N ILE A 386 -6.28 -26.01 21.82
CA ILE A 386 -7.19 -27.16 21.69
C ILE A 386 -6.98 -28.18 22.81
N PHE A 387 -5.71 -28.46 23.13
CA PHE A 387 -5.33 -29.45 24.14
C PHE A 387 -5.33 -28.91 25.58
N GLN A 388 -5.62 -27.62 25.78
CA GLN A 388 -5.85 -27.09 27.12
C GLN A 388 -7.05 -27.78 27.79
N PRO A 389 -6.93 -28.14 29.10
CA PRO A 389 -8.02 -28.75 29.84
C PRO A 389 -9.19 -27.77 29.96
N VAL A 390 -10.41 -28.26 29.72
CA VAL A 390 -11.62 -27.44 29.77
C VAL A 390 -12.07 -27.27 31.22
N ILE A 391 -12.57 -26.08 31.56
CA ILE A 391 -12.98 -25.72 32.93
C ILE A 391 -14.31 -26.37 33.34
N GLU A 392 -15.14 -26.75 32.36
CA GLU A 392 -16.44 -27.38 32.60
C GLU A 392 -16.26 -28.82 33.13
N ASP A 393 -17.03 -29.18 34.17
CA ASP A 393 -16.82 -30.37 35.01
C ASP A 393 -16.85 -31.73 34.28
N PHE A 394 -17.34 -31.81 33.04
CA PHE A 394 -17.39 -33.06 32.27
C PHE A 394 -17.34 -32.82 30.74
N PRO A 395 -16.13 -32.84 30.13
CA PRO A 395 -15.90 -33.70 28.96
C PRO A 395 -14.50 -34.38 28.98
N ASN A 396 -14.26 -35.36 28.08
CA ASN A 396 -12.98 -36.07 27.95
C ASN A 396 -11.76 -35.13 28.07
N MET A 397 -10.83 -35.48 28.98
CA MET A 397 -9.63 -34.70 29.28
C MET A 397 -8.75 -34.47 28.03
N TYR A 398 -8.81 -35.41 27.09
CA TYR A 398 -8.18 -35.33 25.77
C TYR A 398 -9.25 -35.32 24.68
N PRO A 399 -9.25 -34.31 23.78
CA PRO A 399 -10.21 -34.29 22.68
C PRO A 399 -9.84 -35.31 21.61
N ASP A 400 -10.83 -36.10 21.17
CA ASP A 400 -10.69 -36.92 19.96
C ASP A 400 -10.76 -36.01 18.73
N LEU A 401 -9.60 -35.71 18.15
CA LEU A 401 -9.52 -34.87 16.96
C LEU A 401 -9.88 -35.65 15.70
N PRO A 402 -10.69 -35.05 14.79
CA PRO A 402 -10.86 -35.56 13.43
C PRO A 402 -9.50 -35.82 12.75
N PRO A 403 -9.38 -36.83 11.87
CA PRO A 403 -8.10 -37.20 11.26
C PRO A 403 -7.37 -36.05 10.57
N HIS A 404 -8.11 -35.12 9.95
CA HIS A 404 -7.54 -33.96 9.26
C HIS A 404 -6.95 -32.90 10.19
N LEU A 405 -7.23 -32.95 11.51
CA LEU A 405 -6.67 -32.06 12.53
C LEU A 405 -5.54 -32.72 13.34
N GLN A 406 -5.23 -33.99 13.07
CA GLN A 406 -4.14 -34.72 13.70
C GLN A 406 -2.82 -34.33 13.05
N ILE A 407 -2.26 -33.21 13.49
CA ILE A 407 -1.03 -32.65 12.94
C ILE A 407 0.22 -33.17 13.67
N ASN A 408 1.35 -33.26 12.95
CA ASN A 408 2.64 -33.49 13.57
C ASN A 408 3.24 -32.16 14.04
N LEU A 409 3.17 -31.88 15.34
CA LEU A 409 3.64 -30.62 15.93
C LEU A 409 5.12 -30.32 15.65
N ALA A 410 5.97 -31.35 15.52
CA ALA A 410 7.41 -31.17 15.28
C ALA A 410 7.69 -30.43 13.96
N ARG A 411 6.84 -30.59 12.94
CA ARG A 411 6.93 -29.85 11.67
C ARG A 411 6.76 -28.34 11.87
N TYR A 412 5.87 -27.95 12.77
CA TYR A 412 5.54 -26.54 13.01
C TYR A 412 6.53 -25.84 13.94
N GLN A 413 7.41 -26.60 14.60
CA GLN A 413 8.48 -26.08 15.46
C GLN A 413 9.75 -25.69 14.67
N GLN A 414 9.89 -26.11 13.41
CA GLN A 414 11.04 -25.80 12.55
C GLN A 414 11.03 -24.37 11.97
N ARG A 415 10.49 -23.40 12.72
CA ARG A 415 10.34 -21.99 12.30
C ARG A 415 11.67 -21.29 12.00
N ARG A 416 12.76 -21.68 12.69
CA ARG A 416 14.10 -21.13 12.47
C ARG A 416 14.59 -21.32 11.04
N GLU A 417 14.20 -22.42 10.38
CA GLU A 417 14.60 -22.68 9.01
C GLU A 417 13.99 -21.67 8.04
N PHE A 418 12.71 -21.31 8.20
CA PHE A 418 12.08 -20.29 7.35
C PHE A 418 12.71 -18.91 7.57
N ALA A 419 13.00 -18.53 8.82
CA ALA A 419 13.69 -17.27 9.12
C ALA A 419 15.10 -17.23 8.48
N ALA A 420 15.83 -18.35 8.53
CA ALA A 420 17.13 -18.46 7.89
C ALA A 420 17.04 -18.37 6.36
N ARG A 421 16.02 -19.01 5.74
CA ARG A 421 15.79 -18.93 4.29
C ARG A 421 15.47 -17.51 3.84
N VAL A 422 14.70 -16.75 4.62
CA VAL A 422 14.47 -15.33 4.38
C VAL A 422 15.80 -14.58 4.35
N CYS A 423 16.63 -14.74 5.38
CA CYS A 423 17.93 -14.04 5.46
C CYS A 423 18.88 -14.41 4.31
N ARG A 424 18.97 -15.69 3.95
CA ARG A 424 19.79 -16.19 2.82
C ARG A 424 19.40 -15.63 1.45
N ALA A 425 18.15 -15.21 1.28
CA ALA A 425 17.64 -14.69 0.00
C ALA A 425 17.61 -13.17 -0.10
N LEU A 426 17.70 -12.47 1.04
CA LEU A 426 17.57 -11.02 1.10
C LEU A 426 18.66 -10.29 0.30
N ASP A 427 19.89 -10.80 0.31
CA ASP A 427 21.02 -10.16 -0.41
C ASP A 427 20.84 -10.23 -1.93
N PHE A 428 20.47 -11.39 -2.46
CA PHE A 428 20.15 -11.53 -3.88
C PHE A 428 18.97 -10.61 -4.27
N ALA A 429 17.92 -10.60 -3.46
CA ALA A 429 16.74 -9.78 -3.71
C ALA A 429 17.08 -8.28 -3.69
N LEU A 430 17.93 -7.82 -2.75
CA LEU A 430 18.38 -6.43 -2.65
C LEU A 430 19.16 -5.98 -3.89
N ASN A 431 20.03 -6.84 -4.38
CA ASN A 431 20.86 -6.54 -5.54
C ASN A 431 20.05 -6.42 -6.83
N THR A 432 18.99 -7.22 -6.97
CA THR A 432 18.21 -7.36 -8.20
C THR A 432 16.91 -6.54 -8.21
N THR A 433 16.32 -6.21 -7.07
CA THR A 433 15.03 -5.50 -7.00
C THR A 433 15.15 -4.01 -7.35
N VAL A 434 14.11 -3.49 -8.02
CA VAL A 434 13.88 -2.05 -8.24
C VAL A 434 12.91 -1.44 -7.22
N GLN A 435 12.42 -2.25 -6.28
CA GLN A 435 11.52 -1.84 -5.20
C GLN A 435 12.02 -2.41 -3.86
N PRO A 436 12.98 -1.73 -3.19
CA PRO A 436 13.59 -2.21 -1.95
C PRO A 436 12.58 -2.29 -0.80
N ASP A 437 11.52 -1.49 -0.84
CA ASP A 437 10.45 -1.47 0.18
C ASP A 437 9.80 -2.83 0.42
N LEU A 438 9.77 -3.70 -0.61
CA LEU A 438 9.20 -5.04 -0.48
C LEU A 438 10.01 -5.93 0.48
N LEU A 439 11.28 -5.64 0.71
CA LEU A 439 12.17 -6.43 1.56
C LEU A 439 12.01 -6.12 3.05
N VAL A 440 11.41 -4.96 3.36
CA VAL A 440 11.25 -4.46 4.73
C VAL A 440 10.44 -5.42 5.60
N ALA A 441 9.30 -5.90 5.11
CA ALA A 441 8.41 -6.76 5.91
C ALA A 441 8.97 -8.18 6.15
N PRO A 442 9.51 -8.89 5.14
CA PRO A 442 10.22 -10.15 5.38
C PRO A 442 11.37 -10.02 6.38
N LEU A 443 12.17 -8.95 6.25
CA LEU A 443 13.26 -8.65 7.18
C LEU A 443 12.75 -8.43 8.60
N ALA A 444 11.74 -7.58 8.78
CA ALA A 444 11.18 -7.28 10.09
C ALA A 444 10.59 -8.53 10.77
N THR A 445 9.92 -9.39 9.99
CA THR A 445 9.34 -10.64 10.52
C THR A 445 10.42 -11.62 10.96
N ALA A 446 11.50 -11.76 10.18
CA ALA A 446 12.64 -12.61 10.56
C ALA A 446 13.37 -12.06 11.79
N LEU A 447 13.61 -10.75 11.83
CA LEU A 447 14.23 -10.06 12.95
C LEU A 447 13.42 -10.24 14.24
N GLU A 448 12.10 -10.07 14.18
CA GLU A 448 11.23 -10.26 15.35
C GLU A 448 11.28 -11.71 15.85
N PHE A 449 11.30 -12.69 14.94
CA PHE A 449 11.49 -14.09 15.31
C PHE A 449 12.81 -14.32 16.07
N TYR A 450 13.93 -13.75 15.58
CA TYR A 450 15.22 -13.90 16.27
C TYR A 450 15.26 -13.13 17.60
N ARG A 451 14.58 -11.98 17.71
CA ARG A 451 14.42 -11.27 18.99
C ARG A 451 13.65 -12.11 20.01
N GLU A 452 12.56 -12.75 19.60
CA GLU A 452 11.80 -13.68 20.45
C GLU A 452 12.66 -14.89 20.86
N LEU A 453 13.43 -15.46 19.93
CA LEU A 453 14.36 -16.56 20.20
C LEU A 453 15.44 -16.12 21.21
N ASN A 454 16.03 -14.95 21.04
CA ASN A 454 17.05 -14.43 21.95
C ASN A 454 16.48 -14.17 23.34
N SER A 455 15.26 -13.62 23.42
CA SER A 455 14.58 -13.39 24.70
C SER A 455 14.28 -14.68 25.47
N SER A 456 13.99 -15.77 24.76
CA SER A 456 13.58 -17.05 25.36
C SER A 456 14.75 -17.99 25.64
N SER A 457 15.75 -18.07 24.75
CA SER A 457 16.85 -19.03 24.84
C SER A 457 18.26 -18.42 24.74
N ARG A 458 18.39 -17.08 24.62
CA ARG A 458 19.67 -16.38 24.37
C ARG A 458 20.41 -16.86 23.12
N ASP A 459 19.66 -17.36 22.14
CA ASP A 459 20.17 -17.79 20.83
C ASP A 459 19.71 -16.79 19.76
N GLY A 460 20.41 -16.70 18.63
CA GLY A 460 20.03 -15.81 17.53
C GLY A 460 20.68 -14.43 17.54
N GLU A 461 21.64 -14.14 18.43
CA GLU A 461 22.28 -12.82 18.54
C GLU A 461 23.06 -12.43 17.27
N LEU A 462 23.76 -13.40 16.64
CA LEU A 462 24.47 -13.18 15.39
C LEU A 462 23.50 -12.86 14.24
N GLU A 463 22.37 -13.57 14.18
CA GLU A 463 21.32 -13.36 13.19
C GLU A 463 20.65 -11.99 13.36
N ILE A 464 20.45 -11.52 14.59
CA ILE A 464 19.96 -10.16 14.88
C ILE A 464 20.96 -9.12 14.35
N MET A 465 22.25 -9.26 14.67
CA MET A 465 23.29 -8.34 14.20
C MET A 465 23.36 -8.29 12.67
N TRP A 466 23.24 -9.45 12.00
CA TRP A 466 23.18 -9.52 10.54
C TRP A 466 21.96 -8.77 9.98
N CYS A 467 20.78 -8.97 10.57
CA CYS A 467 19.55 -8.29 10.15
C CYS A 467 19.64 -6.77 10.30
N GLU A 468 20.23 -6.29 11.41
CA GLU A 468 20.46 -4.84 11.62
C GLU A 468 21.48 -4.30 10.60
N GLY A 469 22.54 -5.05 10.28
CA GLY A 469 23.48 -4.71 9.21
C GLY A 469 22.82 -4.66 7.83
N PHE A 470 21.87 -5.56 7.56
CA PHE A 470 21.10 -5.54 6.31
C PHE A 470 20.24 -4.28 6.16
N LYS A 471 19.67 -3.73 7.24
CA LYS A 471 18.91 -2.46 7.17
C LYS A 471 19.75 -1.30 6.61
N LEU A 472 21.05 -1.26 6.91
CA LEU A 472 21.97 -0.25 6.38
C LEU A 472 22.18 -0.44 4.87
N ARG A 473 22.36 -1.68 4.40
CA ARG A 473 22.47 -2.00 2.97
C ARG A 473 21.19 -1.65 2.22
N LEU A 474 20.03 -1.90 2.83
CA LEU A 474 18.72 -1.53 2.30
C LEU A 474 18.58 0.00 2.15
N ALA A 475 19.00 0.76 3.16
CA ALA A 475 18.99 2.21 3.10
C ALA A 475 19.90 2.75 2.00
N SER A 476 21.10 2.17 1.82
CA SER A 476 22.02 2.51 0.73
C SER A 476 21.38 2.27 -0.64
N LYS A 477 20.76 1.11 -0.86
CA LYS A 477 20.09 0.79 -2.13
C LYS A 477 18.95 1.76 -2.44
N GLY A 478 18.13 2.10 -1.44
CA GLY A 478 17.07 3.09 -1.60
C GLY A 478 17.60 4.48 -1.94
N GLN A 479 18.73 4.88 -1.34
CA GLN A 479 19.42 6.12 -1.70
C GLN A 479 19.94 6.10 -3.13
N ASP A 480 20.50 4.98 -3.59
CA ASP A 480 20.98 4.84 -4.97
C ASP A 480 19.84 5.01 -5.98
N ILE A 481 18.68 4.39 -5.70
CA ILE A 481 17.47 4.56 -6.52
C ILE A 481 17.02 6.03 -6.49
N ALA A 482 16.98 6.66 -5.31
CA ALA A 482 16.65 8.08 -5.19
C ALA A 482 17.61 8.97 -6.02
N ASN A 483 18.90 8.65 -6.06
CA ASN A 483 19.89 9.38 -6.86
C ASN A 483 19.63 9.23 -8.36
N VAL A 484 19.30 8.01 -8.82
CA VAL A 484 18.89 7.77 -10.22
C VAL A 484 17.64 8.59 -10.56
N LEU A 485 16.65 8.65 -9.68
CA LEU A 485 15.44 9.43 -9.91
C LEU A 485 15.72 10.94 -9.97
N GLN A 486 16.66 11.46 -9.18
CA GLN A 486 17.06 12.89 -9.21
C GLN A 486 17.79 13.30 -10.49
N SER A 487 18.42 12.35 -11.18
CA SER A 487 19.13 12.62 -12.44
C SER A 487 18.20 12.92 -13.63
N ARG A 488 16.88 12.80 -13.43
CA ARG A 488 15.84 12.89 -14.47
C ARG A 488 14.94 14.12 -14.29
N GLN A 489 14.23 14.45 -15.36
CA GLN A 489 13.17 15.46 -15.38
C GLN A 489 11.82 14.76 -15.45
N TRP A 490 10.85 15.21 -14.65
CA TRP A 490 9.61 14.46 -14.40
C TRP A 490 8.37 15.25 -14.81
N ALA A 491 7.36 14.53 -15.28
CA ALA A 491 6.01 15.03 -15.46
C ALA A 491 5.03 14.21 -14.59
N ASP A 492 4.03 14.89 -14.01
CA ASP A 492 3.00 14.22 -13.21
C ASP A 492 2.03 13.44 -14.12
N LEU A 493 1.77 12.18 -13.77
CA LEU A 493 0.84 11.32 -14.50
C LEU A 493 -0.47 11.10 -13.71
N ALA A 494 -0.35 10.76 -12.42
CA ALA A 494 -1.49 10.53 -11.55
C ALA A 494 -1.14 10.76 -10.08
N ARG A 495 -2.16 11.01 -9.27
CA ARG A 495 -2.05 11.18 -7.83
C ARG A 495 -3.17 10.40 -7.14
N PHE A 496 -2.81 9.70 -6.07
CA PHE A 496 -3.68 8.77 -5.36
C PHE A 496 -3.81 9.14 -3.90
#